data_AF-A0A0C3NCA9-F1
#
_entry.id   AF-A0A0C3NCA9-F1
#
_cell.length_a   1.000
_cell.length_b   1.000
_cell.length_c   1.000
_cell.angle_alpha   90.00
_cell.angle_beta   90.00
_cell.angle_gamma   90.00
#
_symmetry.space_group_name_H-M   'P 1'
#
loop_
_entity.id
_entity.type
_entity.pdbx_description
1 polymer ?
#
loop_
_entity_poly.entity_id
_entity_poly.type
_entity_poly.pdbx_seq_one_letter_code
_entity_poly.pdbx_strand_id
1 'polypeptide(L)'
;NEAITLCRYVLQSRPTDHPSRASSLHDLAQCLAHRFRQQPAAADLDEAILLEQEVLQVLIPGGPGYDISQCSLAAYLCMKFK
;
A
#
# COMPACT_ATOMS: atom_id res chain seq x y z
N ASN A 1 -1.55 0.84 16.18
CA ASN A 1 -2.32 1.71 15.25
C ASN A 1 -3.50 0.90 14.76
N GLU A 2 -4.70 1.18 15.27
CA GLU A 2 -5.90 0.36 15.04
C GLU A 2 -6.27 0.24 13.56
N ALA A 3 -6.04 1.31 12.78
CA ALA A 3 -6.23 1.32 11.33
C ALA A 3 -5.40 0.25 10.60
N ILE A 4 -4.12 0.09 10.94
CA ILE A 4 -3.25 -0.93 10.31
C ILE A 4 -3.76 -2.35 10.61
N THR A 5 -4.18 -2.60 11.86
CA THR A 5 -4.75 -3.90 12.24
C THR A 5 -6.03 -4.20 11.47
N LEU A 6 -6.92 -3.22 11.33
CA LEU A 6 -8.16 -3.37 10.57
C LEU A 6 -7.89 -3.62 9.08
N CYS A 7 -6.99 -2.85 8.45
CA CYS A 7 -6.61 -3.03 7.05
C CYS A 7 -6.02 -4.43 6.80
N ARG A 8 -5.19 -4.95 7.72
CA ARG A 8 -4.66 -6.32 7.63
C ARG A 8 -5.75 -7.39 7.74
N TYR A 9 -6.70 -7.22 8.66
CA TYR A 9 -7.84 -8.14 8.78
C TYR A 9 -8.70 -8.15 7.50
N VAL A 10 -9.01 -6.97 6.97
CA VAL A 10 -9.75 -6.83 5.72
C VAL A 10 -9.00 -7.50 4.57
N LEU A 11 -7.68 -7.30 4.47
CA LEU A 11 -6.86 -7.94 3.45
C LEU A 11 -6.85 -9.47 3.56
N GLN A 12 -6.77 -10.02 4.79
CA GLN A 12 -6.84 -11.46 5.04
C GLN A 12 -8.20 -12.06 4.64
N SER A 13 -9.28 -11.28 4.75
CA SER A 13 -10.62 -11.71 4.33
C SER A 13 -10.85 -11.66 2.82
N ARG A 14 -9.96 -11.02 2.05
CA ARG A 14 -10.08 -10.83 0.60
C ARG A 14 -9.13 -11.79 -0.15
N PRO A 15 -9.65 -12.83 -0.83
CA PRO A 15 -8.81 -13.70 -1.65
C PRO A 15 -8.11 -12.92 -2.77
N THR A 16 -7.08 -13.51 -3.39
CA THR A 16 -6.25 -12.88 -4.43
C THR A 16 -7.05 -12.30 -5.58
N ASP A 17 -8.13 -12.98 -5.97
CA ASP A 17 -8.94 -12.62 -7.15
C ASP A 17 -10.07 -11.64 -6.80
N HIS A 18 -10.14 -11.18 -5.54
CA HIS A 18 -11.19 -10.29 -5.08
C HIS A 18 -11.03 -8.89 -5.72
N PRO A 19 -12.08 -8.31 -6.32
CA PRO A 19 -11.99 -7.05 -7.07
C PRO A 19 -11.49 -5.87 -6.20
N SER A 20 -11.83 -5.87 -4.91
CA SER A 20 -11.38 -4.84 -3.96
C SER A 20 -10.04 -5.15 -3.27
N ARG A 21 -9.34 -6.25 -3.63
CA ARG A 21 -8.07 -6.60 -2.97
C ARG A 21 -7.03 -5.49 -3.17
N ALA A 22 -6.88 -5.01 -4.40
CA ALA A 22 -5.99 -3.91 -4.77
C ALA A 22 -6.22 -2.66 -3.90
N SER A 23 -7.49 -2.27 -3.68
CA SER A 23 -7.82 -1.13 -2.83
C SER A 23 -7.40 -1.35 -1.38
N SER A 24 -7.63 -2.53 -0.79
CA SER A 24 -7.18 -2.80 0.60
C SER A 24 -5.66 -2.86 0.75
N LEU A 25 -4.93 -3.34 -0.27
CA LEU A 25 -3.47 -3.30 -0.29
C LEU A 25 -2.98 -1.84 -0.27
N HIS A 26 -3.58 -1.00 -1.11
CA HIS A 26 -3.29 0.44 -1.16
C HIS A 26 -3.61 1.15 0.18
N ASP A 27 -4.78 0.88 0.78
CA ASP A 27 -5.18 1.48 2.06
C ASP A 27 -4.20 1.09 3.19
N LEU A 28 -3.74 -0.16 3.20
CA LEU A 28 -2.74 -0.63 4.16
C LEU A 28 -1.39 0.09 3.94
N ALA A 29 -0.95 0.22 2.69
CA ALA A 29 0.27 0.94 2.34
C ALA A 29 0.22 2.40 2.79
N GLN A 30 -0.92 3.09 2.58
CA GLN A 30 -1.12 4.45 3.07
C GLN A 30 -1.04 4.56 4.59
N CYS A 31 -1.67 3.63 5.32
CA CYS A 31 -1.62 3.62 6.79
C CYS A 31 -0.19 3.43 7.32
N LEU A 32 0.60 2.57 6.68
CA LEU A 32 2.00 2.32 7.02
C LEU A 32 2.88 3.53 6.71
N ALA A 33 2.72 4.13 5.53
CA ALA A 33 3.44 5.35 5.16
C ALA A 33 3.10 6.54 6.08
N HIS A 34 1.84 6.65 6.51
CA HIS A 34 1.43 7.65 7.49
C HIS A 34 2.08 7.41 8.86
N ARG A 35 2.13 6.15 9.32
CA ARG A 35 2.84 5.79 10.56
C ARG A 35 4.31 6.12 10.46
N PHE A 36 4.98 5.82 9.34
CA PHE A 36 6.38 6.17 9.12
C PHE A 36 6.65 7.68 9.27
N ARG A 37 5.75 8.54 8.77
CA ARG A 37 5.90 10.01 8.92
C ARG A 37 5.83 10.46 10.38
N GLN A 38 5.02 9.79 11.20
CA GLN A 38 4.88 10.11 12.62
C GLN A 38 6.00 9.49 13.46
N GLN A 39 6.40 8.28 13.10
CA GLN A 39 7.40 7.47 13.78
C GLN A 39 8.24 6.75 12.71
N PRO A 40 9.46 7.23 12.41
CA PRO A 40 10.31 6.70 11.33
C PRO A 40 10.77 5.25 11.58
N ALA A 41 9.90 4.30 11.28
CA ALA A 41 10.19 2.87 11.30
C ALA A 41 10.37 2.40 9.85
N ALA A 42 11.62 2.17 9.42
CA ALA A 42 11.94 1.78 8.04
C ALA A 42 11.13 0.57 7.56
N ALA A 43 10.84 -0.38 8.46
CA ALA A 43 10.01 -1.54 8.18
C ALA A 43 8.60 -1.19 7.65
N ASP A 44 8.01 -0.09 8.12
CA ASP A 44 6.68 0.34 7.69
C ASP A 44 6.71 0.86 6.25
N LEU A 45 7.72 1.65 5.93
CA LEU A 45 7.88 2.20 4.59
C LEU A 45 8.25 1.10 3.59
N ASP A 46 9.07 0.13 4.01
CA ASP A 46 9.40 -1.04 3.21
C ASP A 46 8.17 -1.90 2.92
N GLU A 47 7.34 -2.16 3.94
CA GLU A 47 6.07 -2.88 3.75
C GLU A 47 5.12 -2.11 2.84
N ALA A 48 4.98 -0.78 3.00
CA ALA A 48 4.16 0.05 2.12
C ALA A 48 4.60 -0.03 0.65
N ILE A 49 5.91 -0.02 0.39
CA ILE A 49 6.47 -0.16 -0.96
C ILE A 49 6.13 -1.53 -1.56
N LEU A 50 6.31 -2.61 -0.80
CA LEU A 50 6.00 -3.97 -1.26
C LEU A 50 4.50 -4.12 -1.58
N LEU A 51 3.63 -3.54 -0.78
CA LEU A 51 2.18 -3.58 -1.00
C LEU A 51 1.78 -2.85 -2.30
N GLU A 52 2.31 -1.66 -2.56
CA GLU A 52 2.05 -0.97 -3.84
C GLU A 52 2.60 -1.74 -5.04
N GLN A 53 3.74 -2.42 -4.89
CA GLN A 53 4.26 -3.32 -5.94
C GLN A 53 3.33 -4.51 -6.20
N GLU A 54 2.70 -5.09 -5.17
CA GLU A 54 1.68 -6.13 -5.33
C GLU A 54 0.45 -5.58 -6.05
N VAL A 55 0.00 -4.36 -5.72
CA VAL A 55 -1.11 -3.70 -6.42
C VAL A 55 -0.82 -3.57 -7.92
N LEU A 56 0.38 -3.12 -8.30
CA LEU A 56 0.77 -2.96 -9.70
C LEU A 56 0.87 -4.29 -10.47
N GLN A 57 1.07 -5.43 -9.78
CA GLN A 57 1.03 -6.75 -10.42
C GLN A 57 -0.40 -7.23 -10.71
N VAL A 58 -1.37 -6.78 -9.92
CA VAL A 58 -2.79 -7.17 -10.05
C VAL A 58 -3.54 -6.25 -11.01
N LEU A 59 -3.18 -4.96 -11.08
CA LEU A 59 -3.88 -3.98 -11.89
C LEU A 59 -3.45 -4.00 -13.36
N ILE A 60 -4.40 -3.68 -14.25
CA ILE A 60 -4.13 -3.50 -15.67
C ILE A 60 -3.36 -2.18 -15.86
N PRO A 61 -2.18 -2.20 -16.53
CA PRO A 61 -1.45 -0.97 -16.84
C PRO A 61 -2.29 0.06 -17.59
N GLY A 62 -2.27 1.31 -17.12
CA GLY A 62 -3.04 2.42 -17.70
C GLY A 62 -4.49 2.52 -17.24
N GLY A 63 -4.93 1.70 -16.28
CA GLY A 63 -6.20 1.89 -15.58
C GLY A 63 -6.10 2.94 -14.46
N PRO A 64 -7.21 3.55 -14.03
CA PRO A 64 -7.19 4.61 -13.01
C PRO A 64 -6.61 4.16 -11.66
N GLY A 65 -6.79 2.89 -11.28
CA GLY A 65 -6.17 2.34 -10.07
C GLY A 65 -4.65 2.17 -10.20
N TYR A 66 -4.15 1.95 -11.41
CA TYR A 66 -2.73 1.73 -11.68
C TYR A 66 -1.96 3.04 -11.51
N ASP A 67 -2.48 4.14 -12.07
CA ASP A 67 -1.86 5.46 -11.97
C ASP A 67 -1.76 5.94 -10.51
N ILE A 68 -2.81 5.70 -9.72
CA ILE A 68 -2.83 6.06 -8.28
C ILE A 68 -1.74 5.30 -7.52
N SER A 69 -1.66 3.98 -7.72
CA SER A 69 -0.65 3.14 -7.05
C SER A 69 0.77 3.52 -7.48
N GLN A 70 1.00 3.86 -8.76
CA GLN A 70 2.28 4.37 -9.24
C GLN A 70 2.67 5.70 -8.57
N CYS A 71 1.74 6.64 -8.43
CA CYS A 71 1.99 7.90 -7.73
C CYS A 71 2.36 7.67 -6.26
N SER A 72 1.64 6.79 -5.56
CA SER A 72 1.96 6.43 -4.17
C SER A 72 3.33 5.77 -4.03
N LEU A 73 3.66 4.80 -4.90
CA LEU A 73 4.96 4.14 -4.92
C LEU A 73 6.10 5.14 -5.10
N ALA A 74 5.96 6.08 -6.05
CA ALA A 74 6.94 7.13 -6.26
C ALA A 74 7.12 8.00 -5.00
N ALA A 75 6.03 8.36 -4.32
CA ALA A 75 6.08 9.13 -3.09
C ALA A 75 6.80 8.36 -1.96
N TYR A 76 6.53 7.07 -1.80
CA TYR A 76 7.17 6.24 -0.77
C TYR A 76 8.66 6.04 -1.03
N LEU A 77 9.06 5.84 -2.28
CA LEU A 77 10.47 5.80 -2.67
C LEU A 77 11.17 7.12 -2.35
N CYS A 78 10.57 8.27 -2.69
CA CYS A 78 11.11 9.58 -2.33
C CYS A 78 11.24 9.78 -0.80
N MET A 79 10.33 9.21 -0.01
CA MET A 79 10.40 9.25 1.45
C MET A 79 11.52 8.36 2.01
N LYS A 80 11.87 7.27 1.32
CA LYS A 80 12.90 6.32 1.76
C LYS A 80 14.32 6.85 1.57
N PHE A 81 14.52 7.71 0.57
CA PHE A 81 15.81 8.32 0.26
C PHE A 81 16.03 9.71 0.88
N LYS A 82 15.08 10.20 1.67
CA LYS A 82 15.22 11.42 2.48
C LYS A 82 15.76 11.11 3.86
#